data_AF-A0AA38IH75-F1
#
_entry.id   AF-A0AA38IH75-F1
#
_cell.length_a   1.000
_cell.length_b   1.000
_cell.length_c   1.000
_cell.angle_alpha   90.00
_cell.angle_beta   90.00
_cell.angle_gamma   90.00
#
_symmetry.space_group_name_H-M   'P 1'
#
loop_
_entity.id
_entity.type
_entity.pdbx_description
1 polymer ?
#
loop_
_entity_poly.entity_id
_entity_poly.type
_entity_poly.pdbx_seq_one_letter_code
_entity_poly.pdbx_strand_id
1 'polypeptide(L)' 'MFTSKMGKGKPLHSQTREIIARVMDFMKREAEEGITIPITNYRERVIAATGISINTYQKSKEKSNLGKNQVSLLR' A
#
# COMPACT_ATOMS: atom_id res chain seq x y z
N MET A 1 1.59 -17.91 -9.74
CA MET A 1 2.68 -16.98 -10.10
C MET A 1 2.18 -15.56 -9.90
N PHE A 2 2.87 -14.72 -9.11
CA PHE A 2 2.54 -13.31 -8.98
C PHE A 2 2.96 -12.56 -10.25
N THR A 3 2.01 -12.14 -11.09
CA THR A 3 2.30 -11.38 -12.31
C THR A 3 2.27 -9.87 -12.02
N SER A 4 3.38 -9.31 -11.53
CA SER A 4 3.49 -7.86 -11.35
C SER A 4 3.69 -7.15 -12.70
N LYS A 5 2.89 -6.10 -12.96
CA LYS A 5 3.15 -5.14 -14.05
C LYS A 5 4.25 -4.13 -13.68
N MET A 6 4.56 -3.97 -12.39
CA MET A 6 5.58 -3.04 -11.90
C MET A 6 6.97 -3.68 -11.88
N GLY A 7 8.00 -2.91 -12.25
CA GLY A 7 9.40 -3.35 -12.23
C GLY A 7 9.88 -4.11 -13.47
N LYS A 8 9.04 -4.25 -14.51
CA LYS A 8 9.42 -4.89 -15.79
C LYS A 8 10.16 -3.88 -16.70
N GLY A 9 11.40 -3.59 -16.37
CA GLY A 9 12.34 -2.86 -17.23
C GLY A 9 12.30 -1.33 -17.18
N LYS A 10 11.37 -0.72 -16.44
CA LYS A 10 11.36 0.72 -16.16
C LYS A 10 11.71 1.00 -14.71
N PRO A 11 12.59 1.97 -14.42
CA PRO A 11 12.89 2.36 -13.05
C PRO A 11 11.60 2.87 -12.38
N LEU A 12 11.37 2.44 -11.14
CA LEU A 12 10.29 2.98 -10.32
C LEU A 12 10.50 4.47 -10.08
N HIS A 13 9.42 5.22 -9.85
CA HIS A 13 9.55 6.61 -9.45
C HIS A 13 10.20 6.72 -8.05
N SER A 14 10.90 7.82 -7.77
CA SER A 14 11.60 8.02 -6.48
C SER A 14 10.65 7.90 -5.29
N GLN A 15 9.46 8.51 -5.37
CA GLN A 15 8.44 8.42 -4.33
C GLN A 15 7.96 6.99 -4.09
N THR A 16 7.87 6.17 -5.14
CA THR A 16 7.48 4.75 -4.99
C THR A 16 8.57 3.97 -4.26
N ARG A 17 9.85 4.22 -4.57
CA ARG A 17 10.97 3.60 -3.85
C ARG A 17 10.99 4.00 -2.38
N GLU A 18 10.73 5.27 -2.08
CA GLU A 18 10.66 5.76 -0.70
C GLU A 18 9.54 5.05 0.09
N ILE A 19 8.35 4.92 -0.50
CA ILE A 19 7.24 4.18 0.13
C ILE A 19 7.64 2.71 0.38
N ILE A 20 8.28 2.05 -0.59
CA ILE A 20 8.74 0.66 -0.43
C ILE A 20 9.75 0.55 0.72
N ALA A 21 10.73 1.46 0.80
CA ALA A 21 11.70 1.49 1.88
C ALA A 21 11.03 1.61 3.26
N ARG A 22 10.10 2.56 3.42
CA ARG A 22 9.36 2.73 4.68
C ARG A 22 8.56 1.50 5.07
N VAL A 23 7.91 0.84 4.10
CA VAL A 23 7.15 -0.39 4.36
C VAL A 23 8.09 -1.53 4.78
N MET A 24 9.26 -1.67 4.14
CA MET A 24 10.25 -2.68 4.54
C MET A 24 10.74 -2.43 5.98
N ASP A 25 11.06 -1.18 6.32
CA ASP A 25 11.50 -0.81 7.66
C ASP A 25 10.41 -1.05 8.71
N PHE A 26 9.15 -0.72 8.38
CA PHE A 26 8.00 -1.01 9.24
C PHE A 26 7.86 -2.50 9.51
N MET A 27 7.92 -3.34 8.46
CA MET A 27 7.77 -4.80 8.60
C MET A 27 8.95 -5.42 9.35
N LYS A 28 10.17 -4.94 9.11
CA LYS A 28 11.37 -5.37 9.84
C LYS A 28 11.23 -5.08 11.33
N ARG A 29 10.81 -3.86 11.68
CA ARG A 29 10.59 -3.46 13.07
C ARG A 29 9.54 -4.33 13.75
N GLU A 30 8.42 -4.61 13.09
CA GLU A 30 7.40 -5.50 13.65
C GLU A 30 7.85 -6.95 13.81
N ALA A 31 8.77 -7.42 12.96
CA ALA A 31 9.35 -8.75 13.10
C ALA A 31 10.32 -8.82 14.30
N GLU A 32 11.03 -7.73 14.60
CA GLU A 32 12.01 -7.66 15.68
C GLU A 32 11.38 -7.32 17.04
N GLU A 33 10.43 -6.39 17.06
CA GLU A 33 9.83 -5.81 18.28
C GLU A 33 8.41 -6.31 18.56
N GLY A 34 7.81 -7.03 17.61
CA GLY A 34 6.42 -7.47 17.65
C GLY A 34 5.44 -6.46 17.04
N ILE A 35 4.19 -6.90 16.90
CA ILE A 35 3.13 -6.11 16.25
C ILE A 35 2.69 -4.97 17.19
N THR A 36 3.07 -3.73 16.85
CA THR A 36 2.67 -2.54 17.63
C THR A 36 1.23 -2.10 17.34
N ILE A 37 0.83 -2.11 16.07
CA ILE A 37 -0.52 -1.72 15.65
C ILE A 37 -1.31 -2.99 15.35
N PRO A 38 -2.42 -3.30 16.03
CA PRO A 38 -3.18 -4.53 15.77
C PRO A 38 -3.56 -4.71 14.30
N ILE A 39 -3.49 -5.94 13.78
CA ILE A 39 -3.83 -6.25 12.38
C ILE A 39 -5.25 -5.78 12.01
N THR A 40 -6.18 -5.82 12.97
CA THR A 40 -7.56 -5.33 12.84
C THR A 40 -7.61 -3.85 12.44
N ASN A 41 -6.62 -3.05 12.84
CA ASN A 41 -6.49 -1.62 12.51
C ASN A 41 -5.74 -1.40 11.18
N TYR A 42 -6.07 -2.17 10.14
CA TYR A 42 -5.35 -2.17 8.86
C TYR A 42 -5.19 -0.78 8.21
N ARG A 43 -6.13 0.16 8.44
CA ARG A 43 -6.05 1.52 7.89
C ARG A 43 -4.88 2.29 8.48
N GLU A 44 -4.78 2.26 9.81
CA GLU A 44 -3.71 2.89 10.57
C GLU A 44 -2.37 2.24 10.23
N ARG A 45 -2.34 0.90 10.11
CA ARG A 45 -1.16 0.15 9.66
C ARG A 45 -0.65 0.62 8.30
N VAL A 46 -1.55 0.78 7.31
CA VAL A 46 -1.17 1.24 5.97
C VAL A 46 -0.60 2.65 6.02
N ILE A 47 -1.22 3.55 6.79
CA ILE A 47 -0.76 4.93 6.95
C ILE A 47 0.62 4.95 7.62
N ALA A 48 0.80 4.20 8.70
CA ALA A 48 2.07 4.09 9.42
C ALA A 48 3.19 3.48 8.56
N ALA A 49 2.90 2.39 7.84
CA ALA A 49 3.89 1.69 7.02
C ALA A 49 4.31 2.50 5.78
N THR A 50 3.38 3.21 5.16
CA THR A 50 3.67 4.01 3.94
C THR A 50 4.10 5.43 4.25
N GLY A 51 3.75 5.95 5.42
CA GLY A 51 4.01 7.33 5.86
C GLY A 51 3.33 8.39 5.01
N ILE A 52 2.21 8.05 4.35
CA ILE A 52 1.40 8.99 3.55
C ILE A 52 0.38 9.70 4.43
N SER A 53 -0.10 10.87 3.99
CA SER A 53 -1.17 11.58 4.71
C SER A 53 -2.50 10.81 4.67
N ILE A 54 -3.36 11.04 5.67
CA ILE A 54 -4.74 10.50 5.70
C ILE A 54 -5.50 10.87 4.42
N ASN A 55 -5.34 12.11 3.93
CA ASN A 55 -5.97 12.56 2.70
C ASN A 55 -5.48 11.79 1.47
N THR A 56 -4.18 11.50 1.40
CA THR A 56 -3.60 10.67 0.32
C THR A 56 -4.11 9.24 0.39
N TYR A 57 -4.24 8.69 1.60
CA TYR A 57 -4.83 7.37 1.83
C TYR A 57 -6.29 7.31 1.36
N GLN A 58 -7.12 8.29 1.75
CA GLN A 58 -8.54 8.38 1.35
C GLN A 58 -8.68 8.46 -0.18
N LYS A 59 -7.93 9.36 -0.83
CA LYS A 59 -7.90 9.48 -2.30
C LYS A 59 -7.45 8.19 -2.99
N SER A 60 -6.48 7.48 -2.43
CA SER A 60 -5.99 6.21 -2.98
C SER A 60 -7.03 5.10 -2.86
N LYS A 61 -7.77 5.08 -1.75
CA LYS A 61 -8.88 4.14 -1.50
C LYS A 61 -10.05 4.36 -2.46
N GLU A 62 -10.40 5.61 -2.75
CA GLU A 62 -11.45 5.93 -3.73
C GLU A 62 -11.09 5.40 -5.12
N LYS A 63 -9.84 5.62 -5.55
CA LYS A 63 -9.33 5.11 -6.83
C LYS A 63 -9.27 3.59 -6.91
N SER A 64 -9.03 2.89 -5.80
CA SER A 64 -9.03 1.42 -5.79
C SER A 64 -10.45 0.83 -5.85
N ASN A 65 -11.46 1.53 -5.34
CA ASN A 65 -12.87 1.13 -5.45
C ASN A 65 -13.48 1.36 -6.84
N LEU A 66 -12.98 2.33 -7.62
CA LEU A 66 -13.36 2.55 -9.02
C LEU A 66 -13.05 1.35 -9.95
N GLY A 67 -12.17 0.44 -9.55
CA GLY A 67 -11.91 -0.81 -10.27
C GLY A 67 -12.98 -1.89 -10.09
N LYS A 68 -13.93 -1.74 -9.16
CA LYS A 68 -15.03 -2.70 -8.92
C LYS A 68 -16.32 -2.35 -9.66
N ASN A 69 -16.57 -1.07 -9.95
CA ASN A 69 -17.79 -0.63 -10.65
C ASN A 69 -17.78 -0.82 -12.17
N GLN A 70 -16.63 -1.12 -12.80
CA GLN A 70 -16.61 -1.49 -14.23
C GLN A 70 -16.96 -2.97 -14.48
N VAL A 71 -16.90 -3.83 -13.45
CA VAL A 71 -17.22 -5.26 -13.59
C VAL A 71 -18.72 -5.53 -13.38
N SER A 72 -19.47 -4.58 -12.79
CA SER A 72 -20.91 -4.69 -12.57
C SER A 72 -21.78 -4.17 -13.73
N LEU A 73 -21.18 -3.53 -14.75
CA LEU A 73 -21.87 -3.03 -15.95
C LEU A 73 -21.77 -3.98 -17.15
N LEU A 74 -21.23 -5.19 -16.94
CA LEU A 74 -21.11 -6.26 -17.94
C LEU A 74 -21.83 -7.55 -17.48
N ARG A 75 -22.83 -7.44 -16.61
CA ARG A 75 -23.76 -8.53 -16.28
C ARG A 75 -25.18 -8.15 -16.62
#